data_AF-A0A842N8Z5-F1
#
_entry.id   AF-A0A842N8Z5-F1
#
_cell.length_a   1.000
_cell.length_b   1.000
_cell.length_c   1.000
_cell.angle_alpha   90.00
_cell.angle_beta   90.00
_cell.angle_gamma   90.00
#
_symmetry.space_group_name_H-M   'P 1'
#
loop_
_entity.id
_entity.type
_entity.pdbx_description
1 polymer ?
#
loop_
_entity_poly.entity_id
_entity_poly.type
_entity_poly.pdbx_seq_one_letter_code
_entity_poly.pdbx_strand_id
1 'polypeptide(L)'
;MITVNFTGGARKSFQTDSLKITQNVCTISELITYLISHKPENTADFDGKNLLIAVNGVDSSALDGNNTQLTSDDVINIIPIIHGGSISHITFTIKNHQIGLFEIYSSNSNKDYFLSLRKKFPRLHLQAISSKFILDEDHAKKIITISMNKKIKDQLLSDKIETDLLLRFSDTTQINDAIKNIGLSKTENFILIAIGNKSNLTKLRELISGDLDILFKNNNSIFIKNHFQISTQALNSIESKTPLVDLLVEKATILI
;
A
#
# COMPACT_ATOMS: atom_id res chain seq x y z
N MET A 1 7.96 18.90 36.25
CA MET A 1 8.67 18.10 35.23
C MET A 1 7.81 16.91 34.89
N ILE A 2 7.54 16.63 33.62
CA ILE A 2 6.78 15.45 33.20
C ILE A 2 7.70 14.42 32.56
N THR A 3 7.36 13.13 32.67
CA THR A 3 8.09 12.04 32.03
C THR A 3 7.24 11.45 30.92
N VAL A 4 7.77 11.43 29.70
CA VAL A 4 7.12 10.85 28.52
C VAL A 4 7.84 9.56 28.17
N ASN A 5 7.14 8.43 28.20
CA ASN A 5 7.64 7.14 27.76
C ASN A 5 7.15 6.85 26.34
N PHE A 6 8.04 6.38 25.48
CA PHE A 6 7.71 6.00 24.11
C PHE A 6 7.59 4.49 23.98
N THR A 7 6.65 4.04 23.15
CA THR A 7 6.50 2.63 22.77
C THR A 7 6.39 2.49 21.26
N GLY A 8 6.64 1.28 20.73
CA GLY A 8 6.44 0.96 19.32
C GLY A 8 7.15 1.92 18.35
N GLY A 9 6.41 2.42 17.36
CA GLY A 9 6.92 3.35 16.35
C GLY A 9 7.49 4.65 16.91
N ALA A 10 6.95 5.16 18.03
CA ALA A 10 7.42 6.41 18.64
C ALA A 10 8.87 6.30 19.15
N ARG A 11 9.31 5.12 19.62
CA ARG A 11 10.73 4.91 19.99
C ARG A 11 11.67 5.11 18.80
N LYS A 12 11.23 4.75 17.59
CA LYS A 12 12.02 4.95 16.38
C LYS A 12 12.09 6.42 15.98
N SER A 13 11.00 7.16 16.19
CA SER A 13 10.93 8.60 15.88
C SER A 13 11.81 9.44 16.82
N PHE A 14 11.92 9.05 18.10
CA PHE A 14 12.69 9.81 19.12
C PHE A 14 14.05 9.20 19.48
N GLN A 15 14.34 7.97 19.03
CA GLN A 15 15.58 7.22 19.33
C GLN A 15 15.90 7.09 20.84
N THR A 16 14.88 7.19 21.68
CA THR A 16 14.96 7.01 23.14
C THR A 16 13.70 6.31 23.62
N ASP A 17 13.80 5.62 24.75
CA ASP A 17 12.67 5.01 25.44
C ASP A 17 11.85 6.03 26.24
N SER A 18 12.46 7.15 26.64
CA SER A 18 11.77 8.21 27.38
C SER A 18 12.40 9.59 27.18
N LEU A 19 11.61 10.63 27.45
CA LEU A 19 12.00 12.03 27.46
C LEU A 19 11.47 12.70 28.72
N LYS A 20 12.30 13.53 29.37
CA LYS A 20 11.88 14.37 30.49
C LYS A 20 11.67 15.79 29.99
N ILE A 21 10.48 16.35 30.21
CA ILE A 21 10.12 17.70 29.78
C ILE A 21 10.00 18.58 31.02
N THR A 22 10.84 19.62 31.07
CA THR A 22 10.86 20.62 32.15
C THR A 22 10.15 21.92 31.79
N GLN A 23 9.77 22.07 30.52
CA GLN A 23 9.05 23.23 30.01
C GLN A 23 7.56 23.17 30.39
N ASN A 24 6.89 24.33 30.41
CA ASN A 24 5.45 24.40 30.69
C ASN A 24 4.66 23.83 29.51
N VAL A 25 4.25 22.57 29.68
CA VAL A 25 3.29 21.88 28.84
C VAL A 25 2.12 21.55 29.75
N CYS A 26 1.00 22.23 29.54
CA CYS A 26 -0.17 22.17 30.42
C CYS A 26 -1.21 21.17 29.92
N THR A 27 -1.21 20.82 28.64
CA THR A 27 -2.20 19.88 28.06
C THR A 27 -1.56 18.82 27.17
N ILE A 28 -2.32 17.75 26.88
CA ILE A 28 -1.92 16.74 25.90
C ILE A 28 -1.72 17.34 24.50
N SER A 29 -2.59 18.27 24.07
CA SER A 29 -2.45 18.95 22.78
C SER A 29 -1.12 19.70 22.66
N GLU A 30 -0.75 20.43 23.71
CA GLU A 30 0.53 21.12 23.80
C GLU A 30 1.70 20.13 23.83
N LEU A 31 1.55 19.00 24.53
CA LEU A 31 2.56 17.95 24.57
C LEU A 31 2.84 17.37 23.18
N ILE A 32 1.79 17.06 22.41
CA ILE A 32 1.94 16.53 21.04
C ILE A 32 2.66 17.57 20.16
N THR A 33 2.27 18.84 20.26
CA THR A 33 2.91 19.93 19.51
C THR A 33 4.39 20.08 19.86
N TYR A 34 4.71 19.98 21.16
CA TYR A 34 6.08 19.99 21.65
C TYR A 34 6.90 18.82 21.08
N LEU A 35 6.36 17.60 21.15
CA LEU A 35 7.02 16.40 20.65
C LEU A 35 7.28 16.46 19.14
N ILE A 36 6.33 16.96 18.35
CA ILE A 36 6.50 17.12 16.89
C ILE A 36 7.62 18.12 16.58
N SER A 37 7.64 19.26 17.28
CA SER A 37 8.63 20.31 17.05
C SER A 37 10.04 19.97 17.53
N HIS A 38 10.17 19.05 18.50
CA HIS A 38 11.45 18.63 19.09
C HIS A 38 11.87 17.22 18.65
N LYS A 39 11.25 16.68 17.59
CA LYS A 39 11.66 15.40 17.01
C LYS A 39 13.08 15.53 16.43
N PRO A 40 13.99 14.57 16.66
CA PRO A 40 15.31 14.59 16.03
C PRO A 40 15.23 14.59 14.49
N GLU A 41 16.17 15.26 13.85
CA GLU A 41 16.33 15.24 12.39
C GLU A 41 16.77 13.85 11.91
N ASN A 42 16.41 13.48 10.68
CA ASN A 42 16.75 12.18 10.05
C ASN A 42 16.24 10.92 10.79
N THR A 43 15.20 11.05 11.62
CA THR A 43 14.51 9.90 12.24
C THR A 43 13.16 9.64 11.60
N ALA A 44 12.58 8.47 11.88
CA ALA A 44 11.24 8.10 11.43
C ALA A 44 10.21 9.19 11.79
N ASP A 45 9.21 9.37 10.93
CA ASP A 45 8.12 10.32 11.18
C ASP A 45 7.36 9.98 12.45
N PHE A 46 6.78 11.01 13.08
CA PHE A 46 5.94 10.88 14.25
C PHE A 46 4.53 11.37 13.92
N ASP A 47 3.56 10.46 13.89
CA ASP A 47 2.17 10.78 13.65
C ASP A 47 1.48 11.15 14.97
N GLY A 48 1.31 12.45 15.20
CA GLY A 48 0.64 12.99 16.38
C GLY A 48 -0.87 12.72 16.46
N LYS A 49 -1.50 12.20 15.40
CA LYS A 49 -2.96 12.00 15.34
C LYS A 49 -3.39 10.59 15.74
N ASN A 50 -2.58 9.59 15.42
CA ASN A 50 -2.89 8.18 15.64
C ASN A 50 -2.18 7.65 16.88
N LEU A 51 -2.52 8.21 18.05
CA LEU A 51 -1.90 7.89 19.34
C LEU A 51 -2.97 7.50 20.36
N LEU A 52 -2.69 6.44 21.12
CA LEU A 52 -3.28 6.20 22.42
C LEU A 52 -2.32 6.80 23.45
N ILE A 53 -2.84 7.66 24.31
CA ILE A 53 -2.04 8.40 25.28
C ILE A 53 -2.53 8.04 26.66
N ALA A 54 -1.67 7.47 27.49
CA ALA A 54 -2.04 7.14 28.87
C ALA A 54 -1.33 8.09 29.85
N VAL A 55 -2.10 8.82 30.65
CA VAL A 55 -1.60 9.68 31.73
C VAL A 55 -1.73 8.91 33.04
N ASN A 56 -0.60 8.65 33.71
CA ASN A 56 -0.52 7.85 34.94
C ASN A 56 -1.24 6.49 34.85
N GLY A 57 -1.21 5.89 33.66
CA GLY A 57 -1.83 4.59 33.37
C GLY A 57 -3.30 4.64 32.95
N VAL A 58 -3.94 5.83 32.91
CA VAL A 58 -5.32 6.02 32.44
C VAL A 58 -5.31 6.59 31.02
N ASP A 59 -6.09 6.01 30.11
CA ASP A 59 -6.26 6.52 28.75
C ASP A 59 -6.82 7.95 28.78
N SER A 60 -6.19 8.87 28.04
CA SER A 60 -6.60 10.27 27.99
C SER A 60 -8.01 10.45 27.45
N SER A 61 -8.50 9.56 26.59
CA SER A 61 -9.87 9.58 26.10
C SER A 61 -10.91 9.32 27.21
N ALA A 62 -10.53 8.62 28.28
CA ALA A 62 -11.35 8.44 29.48
C ALA A 62 -11.23 9.63 30.47
N LEU A 63 -10.31 10.56 30.20
CA LEU A 63 -10.15 11.83 30.88
C LEU A 63 -10.83 12.93 30.04
N ASP A 64 -10.08 13.95 29.61
CA ASP A 64 -10.59 15.06 28.79
C ASP A 64 -9.94 15.07 27.39
N GLY A 65 -9.51 13.89 26.92
CA GLY A 65 -8.85 13.71 25.63
C GLY A 65 -7.63 14.63 25.49
N ASN A 66 -7.56 15.37 24.39
CA ASN A 66 -6.48 16.32 24.10
C ASN A 66 -6.42 17.51 25.08
N ASN A 67 -7.50 17.80 25.80
CA ASN A 67 -7.58 18.89 26.76
C ASN A 67 -7.19 18.46 28.20
N THR A 68 -6.90 17.17 28.39
CA THR A 68 -6.43 16.63 29.67
C THR A 68 -5.26 17.47 30.17
N GLN A 69 -5.42 18.05 31.37
CA GLN A 69 -4.40 18.87 32.02
C GLN A 69 -3.27 17.99 32.54
N LEU A 70 -2.04 18.43 32.30
CA LEU A 70 -0.82 17.77 32.74
C LEU A 70 -0.22 18.58 33.89
N THR A 71 0.23 17.86 34.92
CA THR A 71 0.83 18.42 36.13
C THR A 71 2.25 17.91 36.31
N SER A 72 3.02 18.55 37.20
CA SER A 72 4.36 18.04 37.51
C SER A 72 4.28 16.60 38.03
N ASP A 73 5.27 15.80 37.64
CA ASP A 73 5.47 14.41 38.02
C ASP A 73 4.51 13.41 37.34
N ASP A 74 3.68 13.88 36.41
CA ASP A 74 2.92 13.00 35.52
C ASP A 74 3.84 12.12 34.66
N VAL A 75 3.43 10.86 34.53
CA VAL A 75 4.01 9.89 33.62
C VAL A 75 3.06 9.67 32.45
N ILE A 76 3.47 10.12 31.27
CA ILE A 76 2.71 9.97 30.03
C ILE A 76 3.31 8.82 29.21
N ASN A 77 2.49 7.86 28.80
CA ASN A 77 2.89 6.83 27.84
C ASN A 77 2.30 7.15 26.47
N ILE A 78 3.17 7.32 25.48
CA ILE A 78 2.79 7.50 24.08
C ILE A 78 2.79 6.14 23.40
N ILE A 79 1.60 5.71 22.98
CA ILE A 79 1.36 4.41 22.36
C ILE A 79 0.82 4.65 20.96
N PRO A 80 1.64 4.55 19.91
CA PRO A 80 1.17 4.67 18.54
C PRO A 80 0.07 3.63 18.26
N ILE A 81 -1.08 4.10 17.79
CA ILE A 81 -2.16 3.21 17.33
C ILE A 81 -1.74 2.67 15.98
N ILE A 82 -1.07 1.54 16.02
CA ILE A 82 -0.80 0.71 14.85
C ILE A 82 -2.08 -0.02 14.44
N HIS A 83 -2.92 0.66 13.67
CA HIS A 83 -3.70 0.01 12.63
C HIS A 83 -2.66 -0.73 11.77
N GLY A 84 -2.84 -2.02 11.48
CA GLY A 84 -1.85 -2.82 10.72
C GLY A 84 -1.25 -1.98 9.59
N GLY A 85 0.05 -1.70 9.71
CA GLY A 85 0.69 -0.54 9.08
C GLY A 85 0.41 -0.42 7.59
N SER A 86 0.50 0.80 7.06
CA SER A 86 0.38 1.09 5.63
C SER A 86 1.13 0.02 4.82
N ILE A 87 0.38 -0.82 4.13
CA ILE A 87 0.93 -2.00 3.49
C ILE A 87 1.69 -1.52 2.25
N SER A 88 3.01 -1.38 2.36
CA SER A 88 3.87 -0.96 1.25
C SER A 88 4.02 -2.06 0.18
N HIS A 89 3.75 -3.30 0.58
CA HIS A 89 3.75 -4.44 -0.33
C HIS A 89 2.87 -5.57 0.21
N ILE A 90 2.27 -6.32 -0.71
CA ILE A 90 1.54 -7.55 -0.40
C ILE A 90 2.25 -8.70 -1.07
N THR A 91 2.35 -9.83 -0.37
CA THR A 91 2.77 -11.08 -1.01
C THR A 91 1.76 -12.18 -0.77
N PHE A 92 1.47 -12.95 -1.81
CA PHE A 92 0.67 -14.16 -1.72
C PHE A 92 1.24 -15.24 -2.65
N THR A 93 0.70 -16.45 -2.54
CA THR A 93 1.13 -17.59 -3.34
C THR A 93 -0.02 -18.04 -4.25
N ILE A 94 0.28 -18.26 -5.52
CA ILE A 94 -0.60 -18.96 -6.45
C ILE A 94 0.17 -20.19 -6.95
N LYS A 95 -0.33 -21.38 -6.60
CA LYS A 95 0.33 -22.67 -6.85
C LYS A 95 1.73 -22.68 -6.23
N ASN A 96 2.79 -22.79 -7.04
CA ASN A 96 4.18 -22.83 -6.62
C ASN A 96 4.93 -21.50 -6.87
N HIS A 97 4.22 -20.44 -7.25
CA HIS A 97 4.83 -19.13 -7.48
C HIS A 97 4.44 -18.17 -6.35
N GLN A 98 5.42 -17.40 -5.89
CA GLN A 98 5.16 -16.26 -5.03
C GLN A 98 4.96 -15.01 -5.89
N ILE A 99 3.98 -14.22 -5.48
CA ILE A 99 3.56 -12.98 -6.12
C ILE A 99 3.81 -11.86 -5.11
N GLY A 100 4.40 -10.78 -5.60
CA GLY A 100 4.55 -9.53 -4.86
C GLY A 100 3.85 -8.40 -5.60
N LEU A 101 3.06 -7.61 -4.87
CA LEU A 101 2.52 -6.33 -5.32
C LEU A 101 3.30 -5.22 -4.60
N PHE A 102 3.86 -4.29 -5.36
CA PHE A 102 4.65 -3.18 -4.83
C PHE A 102 4.17 -1.88 -5.48
N GLU A 103 3.58 -0.97 -4.70
CA GLU A 103 3.24 0.37 -5.18
C GLU A 103 4.53 1.17 -5.33
N ILE A 104 4.82 1.69 -6.52
CA ILE A 104 6.02 2.50 -6.80
C ILE A 104 5.61 3.93 -7.16
N TYR A 105 6.29 4.89 -6.55
CA TYR A 105 6.01 6.31 -6.74
C TYR A 105 6.42 6.82 -8.13
N SER A 106 5.54 7.62 -8.75
CA SER A 106 5.67 8.08 -10.15
C SER A 106 7.00 8.76 -10.51
N SER A 107 7.64 9.49 -9.59
CA SER A 107 8.92 10.16 -9.86
C SER A 107 10.07 9.20 -10.17
N ASN A 108 9.97 7.95 -9.70
CA ASN A 108 11.00 6.91 -9.88
C ASN A 108 10.62 5.95 -11.03
N SER A 109 9.49 6.20 -11.70
CA SER A 109 8.76 5.26 -12.57
C SER A 109 9.06 5.37 -14.07
N ASN A 110 10.30 5.66 -14.47
CA ASN A 110 10.60 5.76 -15.90
C ASN A 110 10.83 4.37 -16.55
N LYS A 111 10.69 4.30 -17.88
CA LYS A 111 10.87 3.07 -18.65
C LYS A 111 12.23 2.42 -18.39
N ASP A 112 13.28 3.21 -18.23
CA ASP A 112 14.65 2.71 -18.03
C ASP A 112 14.83 2.07 -16.66
N TYR A 113 14.21 2.63 -15.62
CA TYR A 113 14.15 2.04 -14.28
C TYR A 113 13.53 0.65 -14.35
N PHE A 114 12.36 0.52 -14.98
CA PHE A 114 11.68 -0.78 -15.10
C PHE A 114 12.48 -1.78 -15.94
N LEU A 115 13.11 -1.34 -17.02
CA LEU A 115 14.03 -2.18 -17.81
C LEU A 115 15.24 -2.63 -16.98
N SER A 116 15.76 -1.77 -16.09
CA SER A 116 16.86 -2.12 -15.18
C SER A 116 16.47 -3.21 -14.19
N LEU A 117 15.23 -3.18 -13.66
CA LEU A 117 14.71 -4.22 -12.77
C LEU A 117 14.60 -5.57 -13.50
N ARG A 118 14.08 -5.58 -14.73
CA ARG A 118 14.01 -6.80 -15.56
C ARG A 118 15.40 -7.40 -15.84
N LYS A 119 16.40 -6.56 -16.09
CA LYS A 119 17.80 -6.99 -16.29
C LYS A 119 18.41 -7.57 -15.00
N LYS A 120 18.15 -6.95 -13.84
CA LYS A 120 18.66 -7.41 -12.53
C LYS A 120 17.97 -8.69 -12.03
N PHE A 121 16.69 -8.86 -12.36
CA PHE A 121 15.86 -9.99 -11.90
C PHE A 121 15.26 -10.79 -13.06
N PRO A 122 16.08 -11.41 -13.94
CA PRO A 122 15.60 -12.11 -15.14
C PRO A 122 14.79 -13.38 -14.83
N ARG A 123 14.84 -13.87 -13.58
CA ARG A 123 14.06 -15.00 -13.08
C ARG A 123 12.68 -14.60 -12.54
N LEU A 124 12.36 -13.31 -12.55
CA LEU A 124 11.05 -12.79 -12.18
C LEU A 124 10.31 -12.33 -13.43
N HIS A 125 9.04 -12.71 -13.53
CA HIS A 125 8.13 -12.03 -14.44
C HIS A 125 7.70 -10.72 -13.78
N LEU A 126 8.06 -9.60 -14.40
CA LEU A 126 7.79 -8.26 -13.89
C LEU A 126 6.86 -7.53 -14.84
N GLN A 127 5.72 -7.10 -14.33
CA GLN A 127 4.78 -6.24 -15.06
C GLN A 127 4.36 -5.06 -14.22
N ALA A 128 4.38 -3.86 -14.80
CA ALA A 128 3.88 -2.64 -14.20
C ALA A 128 2.45 -2.36 -14.69
N ILE A 129 1.55 -2.10 -13.77
CA ILE A 129 0.16 -1.73 -14.04
C ILE A 129 -0.13 -0.42 -13.31
N SER A 130 -0.71 0.57 -13.98
CA SER A 130 -1.15 1.81 -13.32
C SER A 130 -2.03 1.48 -12.12
N SER A 131 -1.71 2.06 -10.96
CA SER A 131 -2.42 1.76 -9.71
C SER A 131 -3.90 2.12 -9.78
N LYS A 132 -4.29 3.00 -10.71
CA LYS A 132 -5.70 3.36 -10.97
C LYS A 132 -6.55 2.18 -11.44
N PHE A 133 -5.94 1.16 -12.02
CA PHE A 133 -6.63 0.00 -12.60
C PHE A 133 -6.68 -1.20 -11.66
N ILE A 134 -6.19 -1.07 -10.43
CA ILE A 134 -6.24 -2.14 -9.43
C ILE A 134 -7.00 -1.63 -8.21
N LEU A 135 -8.16 -2.24 -7.94
CA LEU A 135 -9.02 -1.88 -6.81
C LEU A 135 -8.39 -2.19 -5.46
N ASP A 136 -8.00 -3.46 -5.27
CA ASP A 136 -7.52 -4.01 -4.01
C ASP A 136 -6.75 -5.33 -4.25
N GLU A 137 -6.36 -5.98 -3.16
CA GLU A 137 -5.67 -7.27 -3.19
C GLU A 137 -6.52 -8.36 -3.84
N ASP A 138 -7.82 -8.43 -3.57
CA ASP A 138 -8.69 -9.48 -4.08
C ASP A 138 -8.82 -9.39 -5.60
N HIS A 139 -9.03 -8.18 -6.12
CA HIS A 139 -9.01 -7.90 -7.55
C HIS A 139 -7.70 -8.33 -8.19
N ALA A 140 -6.56 -7.87 -7.67
CA ALA A 140 -5.26 -8.22 -8.23
C ALA A 140 -5.04 -9.75 -8.22
N LYS A 141 -5.32 -10.40 -7.10
CA LYS A 141 -5.14 -11.84 -6.91
C LYS A 141 -6.00 -12.65 -7.87
N LYS A 142 -7.28 -12.29 -8.06
CA LYS A 142 -8.18 -12.96 -9.00
C LYS A 142 -7.69 -12.81 -10.45
N ILE A 143 -7.34 -11.60 -10.90
CA ILE A 143 -6.82 -11.37 -12.26
C ILE A 143 -5.52 -12.14 -12.52
N ILE A 144 -4.56 -12.07 -11.60
CA ILE A 144 -3.28 -12.79 -11.73
C ILE A 144 -3.51 -14.32 -11.74
N THR A 145 -4.48 -14.81 -10.97
CA THR A 145 -4.85 -16.23 -10.97
C THR A 145 -5.38 -16.68 -12.33
N ILE A 146 -6.16 -15.84 -13.03
CA ILE A 146 -6.62 -16.15 -14.39
C ILE A 146 -5.41 -16.32 -15.32
N SER A 147 -4.51 -15.34 -15.39
CA SER A 147 -3.31 -15.40 -16.24
C SER A 147 -2.44 -16.63 -15.94
N MET A 148 -2.23 -16.93 -14.66
CA MET A 148 -1.46 -18.11 -14.23
C MET A 148 -2.12 -19.43 -14.67
N ASN A 149 -3.44 -19.53 -14.56
CA ASN A 149 -4.19 -20.71 -15.00
C ASN A 149 -4.18 -20.86 -16.52
N LYS A 150 -4.28 -19.74 -17.25
CA LYS A 150 -4.24 -19.70 -18.71
C LYS A 150 -2.85 -20.06 -19.24
N LYS A 151 -1.78 -19.59 -18.59
CA LYS A 151 -0.39 -20.01 -18.90
C LYS A 151 -0.21 -21.52 -18.80
N ILE A 152 -0.73 -22.15 -17.74
CA ILE A 152 -0.60 -23.61 -17.53
C ILE A 152 -1.36 -24.41 -18.60
N LYS A 153 -2.41 -23.82 -19.17
CA LYS A 153 -3.23 -24.45 -20.22
C LYS A 153 -2.79 -24.06 -21.64
N ASP A 154 -1.72 -23.27 -21.79
CA ASP A 154 -1.30 -22.69 -23.07
C ASP A 154 -2.40 -21.86 -23.76
N GLN A 155 -3.11 -21.05 -22.97
CA GLN A 155 -4.28 -20.25 -23.36
C GLN A 155 -4.13 -18.77 -22.99
N LEU A 156 -2.90 -18.28 -22.92
CA LEU A 156 -2.69 -16.84 -22.73
C LEU A 156 -3.18 -16.07 -23.96
N LEU A 157 -3.64 -14.84 -23.75
CA LEU A 157 -3.97 -13.90 -24.83
C LEU A 157 -2.71 -13.42 -25.59
N SER A 158 -1.53 -13.79 -25.11
CA SER A 158 -0.23 -13.41 -25.67
C SER A 158 0.85 -14.41 -25.26
N ASP A 159 2.01 -14.39 -25.92
CA ASP A 159 3.11 -15.32 -25.62
C ASP A 159 3.71 -15.18 -24.21
N LYS A 160 3.42 -14.07 -23.51
CA LYS A 160 4.05 -13.71 -22.23
C LYS A 160 3.01 -13.40 -21.19
N ILE A 161 3.21 -13.92 -19.98
CA ILE A 161 2.31 -13.66 -18.84
C ILE A 161 2.24 -12.17 -18.50
N GLU A 162 3.34 -11.44 -18.70
CA GLU A 162 3.41 -9.99 -18.49
C GLU A 162 2.45 -9.23 -19.40
N THR A 163 2.37 -9.62 -20.67
CA THR A 163 1.46 -9.00 -21.64
C THR A 163 0.01 -9.48 -21.40
N ASP A 164 -0.20 -10.75 -21.05
CA ASP A 164 -1.54 -11.25 -20.70
C ASP A 164 -2.11 -10.53 -19.46
N LEU A 165 -1.28 -10.22 -18.46
CA LEU A 165 -1.69 -9.39 -17.32
C LEU A 165 -2.12 -7.99 -17.78
N LEU A 166 -1.36 -7.35 -18.68
CA LEU A 166 -1.76 -6.05 -19.24
C LEU A 166 -3.14 -6.15 -19.89
N LEU A 167 -3.34 -7.12 -20.77
CA LEU A 167 -4.61 -7.31 -21.49
C LEU A 167 -5.79 -7.51 -20.53
N ARG A 168 -5.63 -8.36 -19.51
CA ARG A 168 -6.69 -8.66 -18.53
C ARG A 168 -7.03 -7.49 -17.62
N PHE A 169 -6.04 -6.73 -17.12
CA PHE A 169 -6.33 -5.52 -16.33
C PHE A 169 -6.94 -4.40 -17.19
N SER A 170 -6.73 -4.42 -18.50
CA SER A 170 -7.24 -3.40 -19.43
C SER A 170 -8.59 -3.74 -20.07
N ASP A 171 -9.12 -4.93 -19.83
CA ASP A 171 -10.33 -5.45 -20.49
C ASP A 171 -10.29 -5.34 -22.03
N THR A 172 -9.14 -5.63 -22.65
CA THR A 172 -8.97 -5.58 -24.12
C THR A 172 -7.99 -6.64 -24.61
N THR A 173 -8.14 -7.04 -25.87
CA THR A 173 -7.17 -7.88 -26.61
C THR A 173 -6.17 -7.04 -27.42
N GLN A 174 -6.38 -5.72 -27.50
CA GLN A 174 -5.49 -4.80 -28.22
C GLN A 174 -4.31 -4.37 -27.34
N ILE A 175 -3.12 -4.91 -27.63
CA ILE A 175 -1.89 -4.67 -26.84
C ILE A 175 -1.56 -3.17 -26.75
N ASN A 176 -1.70 -2.42 -27.85
CA ASN A 176 -1.40 -0.99 -27.87
C ASN A 176 -2.33 -0.20 -26.94
N ASP A 177 -3.61 -0.57 -26.89
CA ASP A 177 -4.58 0.07 -26.02
C ASP A 177 -4.28 -0.25 -24.55
N ALA A 178 -3.94 -1.51 -24.25
CA ALA A 178 -3.54 -1.92 -22.90
C ALA A 178 -2.31 -1.14 -22.42
N ILE A 179 -1.25 -1.07 -23.23
CA ILE A 179 -0.02 -0.34 -22.89
C ILE A 179 -0.31 1.15 -22.68
N LYS A 180 -1.10 1.76 -23.56
CA LYS A 180 -1.42 3.19 -23.50
C LYS A 180 -2.24 3.55 -22.27
N ASN A 181 -3.24 2.73 -21.94
CA ASN A 181 -4.24 3.07 -20.92
C ASN A 181 -3.79 2.66 -19.51
N ILE A 182 -3.13 1.51 -19.37
CA ILE A 182 -2.85 0.93 -18.05
C ILE A 182 -1.36 0.66 -17.80
N GLY A 183 -0.49 0.89 -18.80
CA GLY A 183 0.94 0.73 -18.67
C GLY A 183 1.60 1.81 -17.80
N LEU A 184 2.93 1.84 -17.81
CA LEU A 184 3.70 2.86 -17.09
C LEU A 184 3.38 4.27 -17.60
N SER A 185 3.04 5.15 -16.66
CA SER A 185 2.85 6.58 -16.89
C SER A 185 3.91 7.38 -16.12
N LYS A 186 4.26 8.57 -16.62
CA LYS A 186 5.21 9.48 -15.96
C LYS A 186 4.62 10.21 -14.76
N THR A 187 3.28 10.27 -14.67
CA THR A 187 2.58 11.14 -13.72
C THR A 187 1.78 10.36 -12.69
N GLU A 188 1.74 9.04 -12.79
CA GLU A 188 0.93 8.18 -11.96
C GLU A 188 1.77 7.07 -11.36
N ASN A 189 1.47 6.72 -10.12
CA ASN A 189 2.05 5.55 -9.50
C ASN A 189 1.62 4.29 -10.26
N PHE A 190 2.42 3.25 -10.09
CA PHE A 190 2.10 1.94 -10.62
C PHE A 190 2.32 0.86 -9.58
N ILE A 191 1.57 -0.23 -9.69
CA ILE A 191 1.83 -1.45 -8.95
C ILE A 191 2.73 -2.32 -9.82
N LEU A 192 3.93 -2.57 -9.31
CA LEU A 192 4.82 -3.60 -9.84
C LEU A 192 4.31 -4.96 -9.36
N ILE A 193 3.88 -5.77 -10.31
CA ILE A 193 3.54 -7.18 -10.11
C ILE A 193 4.80 -8.00 -10.40
N ALA A 194 5.30 -8.70 -9.40
CA ALA A 194 6.44 -9.60 -9.53
C ALA A 194 6.01 -11.05 -9.27
N ILE A 195 6.26 -11.95 -10.22
CA ILE A 195 5.91 -13.38 -10.11
C ILE A 195 7.20 -14.21 -10.21
N GLY A 196 7.46 -15.06 -9.22
CA GLY A 196 8.62 -15.95 -9.22
C GLY A 196 8.84 -16.63 -7.88
N ASN A 197 10.12 -16.84 -7.52
CA ASN A 197 10.47 -17.49 -6.26
C ASN A 197 10.65 -16.48 -5.10
N LYS A 198 10.53 -16.98 -3.87
CA LYS A 198 10.62 -16.16 -2.65
C LYS A 198 11.91 -15.37 -2.49
N SER A 199 13.04 -16.03 -2.79
CA SER A 199 14.37 -15.43 -2.63
C SER A 199 14.54 -14.20 -3.54
N ASN A 200 14.15 -14.30 -4.81
CA ASN A 200 14.24 -13.18 -5.75
C ASN A 200 13.25 -12.07 -5.41
N LEU A 201 12.02 -12.39 -4.95
CA LEU A 201 11.06 -11.38 -4.50
C LEU A 201 11.57 -10.60 -3.28
N THR A 202 12.24 -11.29 -2.35
CA THR A 202 12.82 -10.64 -1.16
C THR A 202 13.94 -9.68 -1.57
N LYS A 203 14.84 -10.11 -2.45
CA LYS A 203 15.90 -9.26 -3.01
C LYS A 203 15.36 -8.07 -3.81
N LEU A 204 14.29 -8.28 -4.58
CA LEU A 204 13.61 -7.20 -5.30
C LEU A 204 13.09 -6.17 -4.30
N ARG A 205 12.34 -6.61 -3.28
CA ARG A 205 11.78 -5.74 -2.24
C ARG A 205 12.86 -4.92 -1.54
N GLU A 206 13.95 -5.55 -1.14
CA GLU A 206 15.09 -4.86 -0.50
C GLU A 206 15.71 -3.80 -1.41
N LEU A 207 15.78 -4.07 -2.72
CA LEU A 207 16.34 -3.12 -3.68
C LEU A 207 15.43 -1.91 -3.93
N ILE A 208 14.11 -2.11 -3.94
CA ILE A 208 13.13 -1.06 -4.24
C ILE A 208 12.51 -0.42 -3.00
N SER A 209 12.96 -0.76 -1.79
CA SER A 209 12.28 -0.37 -0.55
C SER A 209 12.14 1.14 -0.37
N GLY A 210 13.09 1.91 -0.90
CA GLY A 210 13.06 3.38 -0.88
C GLY A 210 12.12 4.01 -1.93
N ASP A 211 11.63 3.21 -2.88
CA ASP A 211 10.73 3.64 -3.96
C ASP A 211 9.25 3.32 -3.65
N LEU A 212 8.99 2.58 -2.57
CA LEU A 212 7.66 2.08 -2.23
C LEU A 212 6.75 3.18 -1.69
N ASP A 213 5.51 3.21 -2.19
CA ASP A 213 4.40 3.98 -1.62
C ASP A 213 3.39 3.01 -0.97
N ILE A 214 2.31 3.55 -0.42
CA ILE A 214 1.25 2.81 0.24
C ILE A 214 0.33 2.19 -0.82
N LEU A 215 0.19 0.85 -0.83
CA LEU A 215 -0.77 0.17 -1.71
C LEU A 215 -2.20 0.61 -1.42
N PHE A 216 -2.98 0.78 -2.48
CA PHE A 216 -4.43 1.05 -2.43
C PHE A 216 -4.80 2.28 -1.60
N LYS A 217 -3.89 3.24 -1.48
CA LYS A 217 -4.10 4.51 -0.77
C LYS A 217 -5.34 5.26 -1.27
N ASN A 218 -5.58 5.22 -2.57
CA ASN A 218 -6.70 5.89 -3.22
C ASN A 218 -7.78 4.89 -3.62
N ASN A 219 -9.03 5.22 -3.35
CA ASN A 219 -10.17 4.44 -3.86
C ASN A 219 -10.41 4.78 -5.34
N ASN A 220 -10.01 3.88 -6.23
CA ASN A 220 -10.14 4.06 -7.68
C ASN A 220 -11.45 3.54 -8.27
N SER A 221 -12.42 3.12 -7.44
CA SER A 221 -13.66 2.50 -7.92
C SER A 221 -14.49 3.39 -8.84
N ILE A 222 -14.56 4.69 -8.58
CA ILE A 222 -15.28 5.64 -9.45
C ILE A 222 -14.59 5.75 -10.81
N PHE A 223 -13.26 5.88 -10.81
CA PHE A 223 -12.48 5.93 -12.04
C PHE A 223 -12.69 4.67 -12.88
N ILE A 224 -12.57 3.50 -12.27
CA ILE A 224 -12.74 2.19 -12.94
C ILE A 224 -14.15 2.04 -13.50
N LYS A 225 -15.19 2.38 -12.73
CA LYS A 225 -16.58 2.33 -13.22
C LYS A 225 -16.77 3.22 -14.46
N ASN A 226 -16.24 4.44 -14.42
CA ASN A 226 -16.35 5.37 -15.54
C ASN A 226 -15.56 4.87 -16.76
N HIS A 227 -14.34 4.37 -16.54
CA HIS A 227 -13.47 3.86 -17.61
C HIS A 227 -14.10 2.67 -18.34
N PHE A 228 -14.61 1.69 -17.60
CA PHE A 228 -15.22 0.48 -18.16
C PHE A 228 -16.74 0.62 -18.43
N GLN A 229 -17.29 1.83 -18.29
CA GLN A 229 -18.71 2.14 -18.51
C GLN A 229 -19.66 1.24 -17.70
N ILE A 230 -19.29 0.93 -16.46
CA ILE A 230 -20.04 0.06 -15.56
C ILE A 230 -21.16 0.87 -14.88
N SER A 231 -22.40 0.50 -15.15
CA SER A 231 -23.57 1.13 -14.54
C SER A 231 -23.86 0.62 -13.13
N THR A 232 -24.52 1.45 -12.32
CA THR A 232 -25.01 1.03 -10.99
C THR A 232 -26.01 -0.13 -11.09
N GLN A 233 -26.83 -0.16 -12.15
CA GLN A 233 -27.78 -1.24 -12.37
C GLN A 233 -27.07 -2.58 -12.57
N ALA A 234 -25.98 -2.61 -13.35
CA ALA A 234 -25.18 -3.81 -13.55
C ALA A 234 -24.54 -4.32 -12.24
N LEU A 235 -24.08 -3.41 -11.37
CA LEU A 235 -23.54 -3.79 -10.07
C LEU A 235 -24.61 -4.33 -9.12
N ASN A 236 -25.81 -3.73 -9.11
CA ASN A 236 -26.91 -4.15 -8.25
C ASN A 236 -27.49 -5.51 -8.63
N SER A 237 -27.30 -5.97 -9.87
CA SER A 237 -27.71 -7.32 -10.30
C SER A 237 -26.76 -8.43 -9.88
N ILE A 238 -25.58 -8.11 -9.33
CA ILE A 238 -24.58 -9.09 -8.91
C ILE A 238 -24.74 -9.34 -7.41
N GLU A 239 -25.17 -10.56 -7.05
CA GLU A 239 -25.29 -10.99 -5.66
C GLU A 239 -23.90 -11.30 -5.07
N SER A 240 -23.18 -10.27 -4.65
CA SER A 240 -21.84 -10.38 -4.05
C SER A 240 -21.55 -9.27 -3.05
N LYS A 241 -20.63 -9.54 -2.12
CA LYS A 241 -20.03 -8.53 -1.23
C LYS A 241 -19.06 -7.60 -1.98
N THR A 242 -18.53 -8.04 -3.12
CA THR A 242 -17.53 -7.33 -3.94
C THR A 242 -17.96 -7.29 -5.42
N PRO A 243 -19.14 -6.73 -5.75
CA PRO A 243 -19.74 -6.86 -7.08
C PRO A 243 -18.89 -6.24 -8.19
N LEU A 244 -18.18 -5.14 -7.91
CA LEU A 244 -17.28 -4.52 -8.88
C LEU A 244 -16.06 -5.42 -9.19
N VAL A 245 -15.47 -6.04 -8.17
CA VAL A 245 -14.35 -6.97 -8.36
C VAL A 245 -14.80 -8.15 -9.21
N ASP A 246 -15.95 -8.74 -8.87
CA ASP A 246 -16.44 -9.93 -9.57
C ASP A 246 -16.78 -9.63 -11.03
N LEU A 247 -17.38 -8.47 -11.33
CA LEU A 247 -17.64 -8.05 -12.71
C LEU A 247 -16.35 -7.86 -13.53
N LEU A 248 -15.33 -7.22 -12.97
CA LEU A 248 -14.05 -7.02 -13.65
C LEU A 248 -13.33 -8.35 -13.91
N VAL A 249 -13.41 -9.26 -12.93
CA VAL A 249 -12.84 -10.60 -13.03
C VAL A 249 -13.57 -11.44 -14.07
N GLU A 250 -14.91 -11.34 -14.14
CA GLU A 250 -15.71 -11.97 -15.19
C GLU A 250 -15.29 -11.47 -16.58
N LYS A 251 -15.27 -10.15 -16.78
CA LYS A 251 -14.79 -9.49 -18.00
C LYS A 251 -13.40 -9.99 -18.42
N ALA A 252 -12.45 -9.98 -17.49
CA ALA A 252 -11.10 -10.47 -17.74
C ALA A 252 -11.02 -11.99 -18.02
N THR A 253 -11.99 -12.77 -17.56
CA THR A 253 -12.05 -14.23 -17.79
C THR A 253 -12.56 -14.57 -19.19
N ILE A 254 -13.53 -13.80 -19.69
CA ILE A 254 -14.18 -14.04 -20.99
C ILE A 254 -13.39 -13.51 -22.19
N LEU A 255 -12.34 -12.70 -21.97
CA LEU A 255 -11.40 -12.34 -23.03
C LEU A 255 -10.79 -13.60 -23.66
N ILE A 256 -10.91 -13.71 -24.99
CA ILE A 256 -10.43 -14.80 -25.84
C ILE A 256 -9.65 -14.26 -27.03
#